data_AF-A0A3N5ML57-F1
#
_entry.id   AF-A0A3N5ML57-F1
#
_cell.length_a   1.000
_cell.length_b   1.000
_cell.length_c   1.000
_cell.angle_alpha   90.00
_cell.angle_beta   90.00
_cell.angle_gamma   90.00
#
_symmetry.space_group_name_H-M   'P 1'
#
loop_
_entity.id
_entity.type
_entity.pdbx_description
1 polymer ?
#
loop_
_entity_poly.entity_id
_entity_poly.type
_entity_poly.pdbx_seq_one_letter_code
_entity_poly.pdbx_strand_id
1 'polypeptide(L)'
;MTALTQDQAEQIVQVLEQLEKPILDREVMLALASQGELVLDGALTARPVSDTSTSYPEAAYGHMGSNQLGLGYQAAQVCMRTPTYGRLLLSSSLHPGDRVSMAQTAALVHAAVARIGMRPLRRTDLLTQRLEAQVKLRQEQEARFEESQQAVQRVLDQIAEADRQLQAHPAQLAQLEAEYLAAGRKARPFSRLGKLHTQQQVKVGAHTSAWVAGQEQGCLLKFTDHSVFAGRSLSVSKSVAIQLALPFARKVQT
;
A
#
# COMPACT_ATOMS: atom_id res chain seq x y z
N MET A 1 -40.35 41.29 15.83
CA MET A 1 -39.30 40.74 16.71
C MET A 1 -37.98 41.34 16.24
N THR A 2 -37.25 42.01 17.12
CA THR A 2 -35.93 42.59 16.80
C THR A 2 -34.91 41.46 16.80
N ALA A 3 -34.16 41.30 15.70
CA ALA A 3 -33.10 40.30 15.63
C ALA A 3 -31.93 40.71 16.54
N LEU A 4 -31.26 39.72 17.13
CA LEU A 4 -30.07 39.91 17.95
C LEU A 4 -28.89 40.27 17.03
N THR A 5 -28.10 41.29 17.37
CA THR A 5 -26.90 41.61 16.60
C THR A 5 -25.77 40.62 16.92
N GLN A 6 -24.78 40.52 16.04
CA GLN A 6 -23.61 39.66 16.26
C GLN A 6 -22.88 40.04 17.56
N ASP A 7 -22.64 41.33 17.79
CA ASP A 7 -21.98 41.83 19.00
C ASP A 7 -22.74 41.46 20.28
N GLN A 8 -24.07 41.52 20.25
CA GLN A 8 -24.91 41.12 21.39
C GLN A 8 -24.82 39.62 21.64
N ALA A 9 -24.77 38.81 20.59
CA ALA A 9 -24.63 37.35 20.70
C ALA A 9 -23.28 37.00 21.34
N GLU A 10 -22.21 37.65 20.90
CA GLU A 10 -20.86 37.46 21.43
C GLU A 10 -20.76 37.87 22.90
N GLN A 11 -21.40 38.97 23.31
CA GLN A 11 -21.46 39.37 24.72
C GLN A 11 -22.18 38.33 25.59
N ILE A 12 -23.29 37.75 25.11
CA ILE A 12 -24.00 36.68 25.83
C ILE A 12 -23.09 35.46 25.98
N VAL A 13 -22.41 35.05 24.92
CA VAL A 13 -21.46 33.93 24.96
C VAL A 13 -20.37 34.17 25.99
N GLN A 14 -19.76 35.36 26.01
CA GLN A 14 -18.72 35.70 26.98
C GLN A 14 -19.20 35.62 28.43
N VAL A 15 -20.41 36.12 28.72
CA VAL A 15 -20.99 36.04 30.07
C VAL A 15 -21.26 34.59 30.47
N LEU A 16 -21.82 33.77 29.57
CA LEU A 16 -22.05 32.35 29.83
C LEU A 16 -20.72 31.62 30.07
N GLU A 17 -19.69 31.91 29.27
CA GLU A 17 -18.37 31.31 29.44
C GLU A 17 -17.74 31.62 30.80
N GLN A 18 -17.93 32.84 31.31
CA GLN A 18 -17.47 33.27 32.63
C GLN A 18 -18.23 32.56 33.76
N LEU A 19 -19.55 32.39 33.63
CA LEU A 19 -20.38 31.68 34.60
C LEU A 19 -20.05 30.18 34.67
N GLU A 20 -19.72 29.57 33.53
CA GLU A 20 -19.39 28.15 33.42
C GLU A 20 -17.96 27.84 33.87
N LYS A 21 -17.02 28.79 33.77
CA LYS A 21 -15.59 28.58 34.10
C LYS A 21 -15.34 27.94 35.47
N PRO A 22 -15.94 28.39 36.59
CA PRO A 22 -15.69 27.76 37.90
C PRO A 22 -16.20 26.32 37.98
N ILE A 23 -17.28 25.98 37.27
CA ILE A 23 -17.80 24.60 37.20
C ILE A 23 -16.81 23.73 36.43
N LEU A 24 -16.34 24.22 35.28
CA LEU A 24 -15.34 23.53 34.47
C LEU A 24 -14.04 23.29 35.24
N ASP A 25 -13.51 24.32 35.91
CA ASP A 25 -12.26 24.23 36.67
C ASP A 25 -12.34 23.22 37.80
N ARG A 26 -13.49 23.19 38.51
CA ARG A 26 -13.74 22.19 39.54
C ARG A 26 -13.71 20.78 38.96
N GLU A 27 -14.41 20.54 37.85
CA GLU A 27 -14.46 19.21 37.24
C GLU A 27 -13.10 18.78 36.67
N VAL A 28 -12.31 19.71 36.12
CA VAL A 28 -10.93 19.46 35.67
C VAL A 28 -10.08 18.99 36.85
N MET A 29 -10.11 19.72 37.96
CA MET A 29 -9.34 19.37 39.16
C MET A 29 -9.79 18.03 39.75
N LEU A 30 -11.10 17.76 39.78
CA LEU A 30 -11.64 16.49 40.25
C LEU A 30 -11.24 15.32 39.35
N ALA A 31 -11.30 15.48 38.03
CA ALA A 31 -10.88 14.45 37.09
C ALA A 31 -9.38 14.14 37.24
N LEU A 32 -8.54 15.16 37.32
CA LEU A 32 -7.10 14.99 37.55
C LEU A 32 -6.80 14.32 38.89
N ALA A 33 -7.51 14.69 39.96
CA ALA A 33 -7.28 14.11 41.29
C ALA A 33 -7.76 12.65 41.41
N SER A 34 -8.85 12.29 40.73
CA SER A 34 -9.47 10.96 40.83
C SER A 34 -8.97 9.96 39.79
N GLN A 35 -8.68 10.42 38.57
CA GLN A 35 -8.33 9.56 37.42
C GLN A 35 -6.89 9.78 36.94
N GLY A 36 -6.25 10.89 37.32
CA GLY A 36 -4.90 11.24 36.86
C GLY A 36 -4.83 11.74 35.42
N GLU A 37 -5.97 11.85 34.72
CA GLU A 37 -6.04 12.28 33.33
C GLU A 37 -7.37 13.00 33.02
N LEU A 38 -7.39 13.70 31.87
CA LEU A 38 -8.59 14.26 31.28
C LEU A 38 -8.92 13.50 30.00
N VAL A 39 -10.16 13.02 29.89
CA VAL A 39 -10.64 12.34 28.68
C VAL A 39 -11.51 13.28 27.87
N LEU A 40 -11.11 13.52 26.62
CA LEU A 40 -11.81 14.37 25.66
C LEU A 40 -12.42 13.51 24.56
N ASP A 41 -13.73 13.65 24.37
CA ASP A 41 -14.49 12.99 23.31
C ASP A 41 -14.71 14.01 22.18
N GLY A 42 -13.99 13.85 21.07
CA GLY A 42 -14.15 14.65 19.86
C GLY A 42 -14.99 13.92 18.81
N ALA A 43 -15.97 14.60 18.21
CA ALA A 43 -16.83 14.03 17.18
C ALA A 43 -17.05 14.99 16.02
N LEU A 44 -17.08 14.43 14.80
CA LEU A 44 -17.58 15.10 13.60
C LEU A 44 -18.93 14.48 13.24
N THR A 45 -20.00 15.22 13.47
CA THR A 45 -21.38 14.76 13.18
C THR A 45 -21.85 15.35 11.87
N ALA A 46 -22.23 14.50 10.93
CA ALA A 46 -22.80 14.93 9.65
C ALA A 46 -24.13 15.66 9.85
N ARG A 47 -24.30 16.76 9.12
CA ARG A 47 -25.53 17.57 9.04
C ARG A 47 -25.88 17.71 7.55
N PRO A 48 -26.49 16.69 6.93
CA PRO A 48 -26.83 16.72 5.52
C PRO A 48 -27.92 17.76 5.25
N VAL A 49 -27.88 18.35 4.07
CA VAL A 49 -28.96 19.18 3.51
C VAL A 49 -29.38 18.60 2.15
N SER A 50 -30.49 19.08 1.59
CA SER A 50 -30.87 18.66 0.24
C SER A 50 -29.83 19.13 -0.78
N ASP A 51 -29.42 18.24 -1.67
CA ASP A 51 -28.45 18.51 -2.75
C ASP A 51 -28.88 19.64 -3.70
N THR A 52 -30.18 19.95 -3.72
CA THR A 52 -30.79 21.03 -4.52
C THR A 52 -31.02 22.32 -3.73
N SER A 53 -30.69 22.36 -2.44
CA SER A 53 -30.97 23.52 -1.60
C SER A 53 -29.99 24.65 -1.85
N THR A 54 -30.51 25.86 -2.01
CA THR A 54 -29.72 27.10 -2.12
C THR A 54 -29.82 27.97 -0.88
N SER A 55 -30.58 27.55 0.14
CA SER A 55 -30.86 28.32 1.37
C SER A 55 -29.84 28.12 2.48
N TYR A 56 -28.86 27.23 2.28
CA TYR A 56 -27.80 26.89 3.24
C TYR A 56 -26.46 27.42 2.71
N PRO A 57 -26.10 28.68 3.01
CA PRO A 57 -24.85 29.25 2.54
C PRO A 57 -23.66 28.48 3.12
N GLU A 58 -22.60 28.30 2.34
CA GLU A 58 -21.38 27.57 2.73
C GLU A 58 -21.54 26.05 2.93
N ALA A 59 -22.73 25.48 2.70
CA ALA A 59 -22.85 24.02 2.61
C ALA A 59 -21.96 23.52 1.47
N ALA A 60 -21.21 22.46 1.73
CA ALA A 60 -20.29 21.87 0.76
C ALA A 60 -20.45 20.36 0.70
N TYR A 61 -20.12 19.78 -0.45
CA TYR A 61 -20.12 18.33 -0.60
C TYR A 61 -18.98 17.71 0.19
N GLY A 62 -19.32 16.71 0.99
CA GLY A 62 -18.32 15.86 1.61
C GLY A 62 -18.97 14.67 2.31
N HIS A 63 -18.24 14.06 3.23
CA HIS A 63 -18.70 12.82 3.85
C HIS A 63 -19.81 13.10 4.88
N MET A 64 -21.01 12.59 4.62
CA MET A 64 -22.24 12.87 5.39
C MET A 64 -22.78 11.65 6.15
N GLY A 65 -21.87 10.75 6.57
CA GLY A 65 -22.20 9.53 7.31
C GLY A 65 -22.14 8.29 6.42
N SER A 66 -22.05 7.10 7.05
CA SER A 66 -22.13 5.77 6.44
C SER A 66 -21.58 5.62 5.01
N ASN A 67 -20.37 6.12 4.76
CA ASN A 67 -19.67 6.02 3.47
C ASN A 67 -20.40 6.71 2.30
N GLN A 68 -21.19 7.75 2.59
CA GLN A 68 -21.94 8.54 1.61
C GLN A 68 -21.39 9.96 1.50
N LEU A 69 -21.34 10.45 0.26
CA LEU A 69 -21.12 11.86 -0.03
C LEU A 69 -22.47 12.57 -0.13
N GLY A 70 -22.55 13.79 0.38
CA GLY A 70 -23.73 14.63 0.26
C GLY A 70 -23.42 16.09 0.54
N LEU A 71 -24.31 16.98 0.12
CA LEU A 71 -24.23 18.39 0.45
C LEU A 71 -24.56 18.59 1.94
N GLY A 72 -23.77 19.40 2.64
CA GLY A 72 -24.11 19.78 4.01
C GLY A 72 -22.94 20.32 4.81
N TYR A 73 -23.05 20.10 6.12
CA TYR A 73 -22.08 20.55 7.10
C TYR A 73 -21.59 19.40 7.96
N GLN A 74 -20.44 19.60 8.60
CA GLN A 74 -19.94 18.78 9.69
C GLN A 74 -19.97 19.60 10.98
N ALA A 75 -20.73 19.12 11.97
CA ALA A 75 -20.72 19.67 13.31
C ALA A 75 -19.56 19.05 14.08
N ALA A 76 -18.52 19.84 14.32
CA ALA A 76 -17.35 19.45 15.10
C ALA A 76 -17.60 19.80 16.56
N GLN A 77 -17.59 18.79 17.42
CA GLN A 77 -17.87 18.94 18.85
C GLN A 77 -16.76 18.28 19.66
N VAL A 78 -16.41 18.91 20.78
CA VAL A 78 -15.51 18.31 21.77
C VAL A 78 -16.11 18.45 23.16
N CYS A 79 -16.20 17.32 23.86
CA CYS A 79 -16.69 17.23 25.22
C CYS A 79 -15.59 16.72 26.14
N MET A 80 -15.59 17.16 27.40
CA MET A 80 -14.80 16.55 28.47
C MET A 80 -15.67 15.57 29.23
N ARG A 81 -15.15 14.37 29.52
CA ARG A 81 -15.79 13.46 30.48
C ARG A 81 -15.56 13.99 31.88
N THR A 82 -16.61 14.12 32.66
CA THR A 82 -16.57 14.73 33.99
C THR A 82 -17.04 13.75 35.05
N PRO A 83 -16.40 13.73 36.25
CA PRO A 83 -16.82 12.86 37.34
C PRO A 83 -18.26 13.12 37.80
N THR A 84 -18.70 14.38 37.81
CA THR A 84 -19.98 14.77 38.40
C THR A 84 -21.13 14.79 37.38
N TYR A 85 -20.88 15.28 36.17
CA TYR A 85 -21.93 15.60 35.18
C TYR A 85 -21.91 14.67 33.95
N GLY A 86 -21.01 13.68 33.94
CA GLY A 86 -20.85 12.75 32.83
C GLY A 86 -20.07 13.36 31.66
N ARG A 87 -20.67 14.30 30.92
CA ARG A 87 -20.02 15.00 29.80
C ARG A 87 -20.35 16.48 29.81
N LEU A 88 -19.31 17.32 29.73
CA LEU A 88 -19.44 18.76 29.51
C LEU A 88 -18.98 19.11 28.10
N LEU A 89 -19.83 19.77 27.32
CA LEU A 89 -19.47 20.28 26.01
C LEU A 89 -18.50 21.46 26.18
N LEU A 90 -17.34 21.40 25.52
CA LEU A 90 -16.34 22.47 25.58
C LEU A 90 -16.42 23.40 24.37
N SER A 91 -16.71 22.85 23.20
CA SER A 91 -16.84 23.60 21.96
C SER A 91 -17.70 22.85 20.96
N SER A 92 -18.46 23.60 20.18
CA SER A 92 -19.22 23.12 19.03
C SER A 92 -19.09 24.12 17.90
N SER A 93 -18.53 23.70 16.77
CA SER A 93 -18.41 24.52 15.56
C SER A 93 -19.05 23.80 14.38
N LEU A 94 -19.68 24.58 13.50
CA LEU A 94 -20.23 24.07 12.25
C LEU A 94 -19.25 24.41 11.13
N HIS A 95 -18.95 23.42 10.29
CA HIS A 95 -18.07 23.59 9.15
C HIS A 95 -18.71 23.06 7.86
N PRO A 96 -18.32 23.58 6.70
CA PRO A 96 -18.68 22.99 5.42
C PRO A 96 -18.31 21.50 5.33
N GLY A 97 -19.05 20.73 4.54
CA GLY A 97 -18.88 19.28 4.43
C GLY A 97 -17.55 18.78 3.89
N ASP A 98 -16.81 19.62 3.19
CA ASP A 98 -15.57 19.32 2.46
C ASP A 98 -14.30 19.34 3.32
N ARG A 99 -14.43 19.49 4.64
CA ARG A 99 -13.28 19.65 5.54
C ARG A 99 -12.53 18.34 5.79
N VAL A 100 -11.19 18.45 5.88
CA VAL A 100 -10.29 17.33 6.18
C VAL A 100 -10.31 17.00 7.67
N SER A 101 -10.54 15.72 7.99
CA SER A 101 -10.66 15.20 9.36
C SER A 101 -9.46 15.56 10.26
N MET A 102 -8.23 15.52 9.75
CA MET A 102 -7.04 15.84 10.56
C MET A 102 -7.00 17.31 11.00
N ALA A 103 -7.30 18.24 10.10
CA ALA A 103 -7.35 19.67 10.42
C ALA A 103 -8.44 19.96 11.46
N GLN A 104 -9.59 19.30 11.31
CA GLN A 104 -10.69 19.41 12.27
C GLN A 104 -10.34 18.82 13.64
N THR A 105 -9.66 17.66 13.67
CA THR A 105 -9.18 17.06 14.91
C THR A 105 -8.23 18.01 15.65
N ALA A 106 -7.30 18.64 14.95
CA ALA A 106 -6.40 19.63 15.55
C ALA A 106 -7.18 20.85 16.10
N ALA A 107 -8.14 21.37 15.35
CA ALA A 107 -8.99 22.48 15.78
C ALA A 107 -9.78 22.15 17.06
N LEU A 108 -10.34 20.94 17.17
CA LEU A 108 -11.04 20.47 18.37
C LEU A 108 -10.11 20.43 19.59
N VAL A 109 -8.89 19.92 19.42
CA VAL A 109 -7.89 19.91 20.50
C VAL A 109 -7.54 21.34 20.93
N HIS A 110 -7.32 22.25 19.98
CA HIS A 110 -7.03 23.65 20.30
C HIS A 110 -8.19 24.34 21.03
N ALA A 111 -9.43 24.13 20.60
CA ALA A 111 -10.61 24.67 21.24
C ALA A 111 -10.78 24.14 22.67
N ALA A 112 -10.58 22.83 22.88
CA ALA A 112 -10.62 22.22 24.21
C ALA A 112 -9.53 22.80 25.13
N VAL A 113 -8.30 22.95 24.64
CA VAL A 113 -7.19 23.54 25.40
C VAL A 113 -7.48 24.99 25.78
N ALA A 114 -8.04 25.78 24.86
CA ALA A 114 -8.43 27.16 25.13
C ALA A 114 -9.51 27.24 26.22
N ARG A 115 -10.53 26.37 26.15
CA ARG A 115 -11.64 26.35 27.11
C ARG A 115 -11.23 25.85 28.50
N ILE A 116 -10.42 24.79 28.57
CA ILE A 116 -9.91 24.21 29.82
C ILE A 116 -8.85 25.12 30.45
N GLY A 117 -8.04 25.81 29.64
CA GLY A 117 -6.93 26.64 30.10
C GLY A 117 -5.68 25.85 30.51
N MET A 118 -5.64 24.54 30.26
CA MET A 118 -4.48 23.69 30.52
C MET A 118 -3.96 23.09 29.22
N ARG A 119 -2.65 22.84 29.16
CA ARG A 119 -2.01 22.22 28.00
C ARG A 119 -1.73 20.74 28.27
N PRO A 120 -1.91 19.85 27.27
CA PRO A 120 -1.52 18.46 27.40
C PRO A 120 -0.03 18.33 27.71
N LEU A 121 0.32 17.39 28.58
CA LEU A 121 1.70 16.99 28.79
C LEU A 121 2.30 16.49 27.47
N ARG A 122 3.36 17.14 27.01
CA ARG A 122 4.06 16.76 25.78
C ARG A 122 4.92 15.53 26.06
N ARG A 123 4.43 14.34 25.69
CA ARG A 123 5.20 13.08 25.76
C ARG A 123 6.13 12.93 24.55
N THR A 124 7.08 13.86 24.43
CA THR A 124 8.03 13.89 23.29
C THR A 124 8.94 12.67 23.25
N ASP A 125 9.19 12.04 24.40
CA ASP A 125 9.88 10.77 24.55
C ASP A 125 9.21 9.64 23.76
N LEU A 126 7.88 9.51 23.83
CA LEU A 126 7.14 8.51 23.05
C LEU A 126 7.19 8.79 21.55
N LEU A 127 7.20 10.06 21.15
CA LEU A 127 7.34 10.45 19.75
C LEU A 127 8.76 10.10 19.24
N THR A 128 9.79 10.36 20.04
CA THR A 128 11.17 9.95 19.75
C THR A 128 11.27 8.43 19.61
N GLN A 129 10.74 7.65 20.56
CA GLN A 129 10.73 6.18 20.48
C GLN A 129 10.04 5.68 19.20
N ARG A 130 8.90 6.27 18.83
CA ARG A 130 8.19 5.91 17.59
C ARG A 130 9.01 6.26 16.35
N LEU A 131 9.67 7.42 16.33
CA LEU A 131 10.54 7.81 15.23
C LEU A 131 11.72 6.85 15.09
N GLU A 132 12.39 6.51 16.19
CA GLU A 132 13.50 5.55 16.19
C GLU A 132 13.07 4.17 15.68
N ALA A 133 11.89 3.68 16.11
CA ALA A 133 11.33 2.42 15.61
C ALA A 133 11.03 2.47 14.10
N GLN A 134 10.49 3.59 13.61
CA GLN A 134 10.23 3.77 12.18
C GLN A 134 11.51 3.88 11.35
N VAL A 135 12.55 4.52 11.89
CA VAL A 135 13.88 4.59 11.24
C VAL A 135 14.48 3.19 11.11
N LYS A 136 14.45 2.39 12.19
CA LYS A 136 14.95 1.00 12.14
C LYS A 136 14.18 0.16 11.12
N LEU A 137 12.85 0.23 11.15
CA LEU A 137 12.01 -0.52 10.20
C LEU A 137 12.32 -0.12 8.75
N ARG A 138 12.52 1.17 8.49
CA ARG A 138 12.90 1.66 7.16
C ARG A 138 14.26 1.09 6.73
N GLN A 139 15.26 1.15 7.60
CA GLN A 139 16.59 0.62 7.30
C GLN A 139 16.56 -0.87 6.95
N GLU A 140 15.78 -1.67 7.69
CA GLU A 140 15.60 -3.10 7.39
C GLU A 140 14.91 -3.32 6.03
N GLN A 141 13.91 -2.50 5.70
CA GLN A 141 13.22 -2.58 4.41
C GLN A 141 14.13 -2.15 3.26
N GLU A 142 14.91 -1.09 3.43
CA GLU A 142 15.90 -0.61 2.46
C GLU A 142 16.97 -1.68 2.20
N ALA A 143 17.53 -2.30 3.24
CA ALA A 143 18.50 -3.38 3.08
C ALA A 143 17.92 -4.58 2.30
N ARG A 144 16.69 -5.01 2.63
CA ARG A 144 16.01 -6.10 1.89
C ARG A 144 15.71 -5.72 0.44
N PHE A 145 15.38 -4.45 0.20
CA PHE A 145 15.15 -3.94 -1.14
C PHE A 145 16.45 -3.96 -1.95
N GLU A 146 17.57 -3.50 -1.39
CA GLU A 146 18.89 -3.55 -2.01
C GLU A 146 19.31 -4.99 -2.34
N GLU A 147 19.16 -5.93 -1.39
CA GLU A 147 19.45 -7.35 -1.62
C GLU A 147 18.61 -7.92 -2.78
N SER A 148 17.31 -7.60 -2.80
CA SER A 148 16.39 -8.03 -3.85
C SER A 148 16.78 -7.43 -5.21
N GLN A 149 17.17 -6.15 -5.24
CA GLN A 149 17.60 -5.46 -6.45
C GLN A 149 18.90 -6.08 -7.00
N GLN A 150 19.87 -6.37 -6.13
CA GLN A 150 21.11 -7.05 -6.53
C GLN A 150 20.86 -8.48 -7.01
N ALA A 151 19.92 -9.21 -6.41
CA ALA A 151 19.52 -10.53 -6.88
C ALA A 151 18.93 -10.47 -8.30
N VAL A 152 18.04 -9.50 -8.56
CA VAL A 152 17.47 -9.28 -9.89
C VAL A 152 18.56 -8.93 -10.89
N GLN A 153 19.48 -8.02 -10.54
CA GLN A 153 20.57 -7.64 -11.43
C GLN A 153 21.46 -8.83 -11.80
N ARG A 154 21.82 -9.68 -10.83
CA ARG A 154 22.59 -10.91 -11.09
C ARG A 154 21.88 -11.84 -12.06
N VAL A 155 20.56 -11.98 -11.96
CA VAL A 155 19.78 -12.79 -12.89
C VAL A 155 19.77 -12.16 -14.29
N LEU A 156 19.61 -10.84 -14.40
CA LEU A 156 19.68 -10.14 -15.69
C LEU A 156 21.05 -10.30 -16.36
N ASP A 157 22.13 -10.18 -15.59
CA ASP A 157 23.50 -10.36 -16.10
C ASP A 157 23.73 -11.81 -16.58
N GLN A 158 23.20 -12.79 -15.84
CA GLN A 158 23.24 -14.20 -16.25
C GLN A 158 22.46 -14.46 -17.53
N ILE A 159 21.28 -13.84 -17.69
CA ILE A 159 20.49 -13.92 -18.93
C ILE A 159 21.30 -13.31 -20.09
N ALA A 160 21.86 -12.13 -19.92
CA ALA A 160 22.64 -11.46 -20.97
C ALA A 160 23.91 -12.24 -21.37
N GLU A 161 24.58 -12.89 -20.42
CA GLU A 161 25.70 -13.78 -20.71
C GLU A 161 25.23 -15.05 -21.44
N ALA A 162 24.14 -15.67 -21.00
CA ALA A 162 23.57 -16.84 -21.65
C ALA A 162 23.15 -16.53 -23.10
N ASP A 163 22.57 -15.36 -23.35
CA ASP A 163 22.18 -14.89 -24.69
C ASP A 163 23.39 -14.67 -25.59
N ARG A 164 24.49 -14.08 -25.07
CA ARG A 164 25.74 -13.94 -25.84
C ARG A 164 26.32 -15.30 -26.23
N GLN A 165 26.32 -16.25 -25.30
CA GLN A 165 26.78 -17.62 -25.59
C GLN A 165 25.88 -18.31 -26.63
N LEU A 166 24.55 -18.12 -26.54
CA LEU A 166 23.61 -18.61 -27.55
C LEU A 166 23.89 -18.03 -28.94
N GLN A 167 24.16 -16.74 -29.04
CA GLN A 167 24.46 -16.08 -30.32
C GLN A 167 25.82 -16.52 -30.93
N ALA A 168 26.80 -16.88 -30.10
CA ALA A 168 28.13 -17.30 -30.57
C ALA A 168 28.18 -18.76 -31.09
N HIS A 169 27.29 -19.64 -30.62
CA HIS A 169 27.32 -21.06 -30.97
C HIS A 169 27.10 -21.39 -32.47
N PRO A 170 26.16 -20.75 -33.20
CA PRO A 170 25.97 -20.99 -34.62
C PRO A 170 27.23 -20.75 -35.47
N ALA A 171 28.00 -19.71 -35.16
CA ALA A 171 29.25 -19.43 -35.87
C ALA A 171 30.31 -20.51 -35.62
N GLN A 172 30.42 -21.00 -34.38
CA GLN A 172 31.32 -22.09 -34.02
C GLN A 172 30.94 -23.41 -34.71
N LEU A 173 29.65 -23.70 -34.84
CA LEU A 173 29.15 -24.84 -35.60
C LEU A 173 29.51 -24.72 -37.08
N ALA A 174 29.20 -23.59 -37.71
CA ALA A 174 29.45 -23.37 -39.12
C ALA A 174 30.94 -23.51 -39.46
N GLN A 175 31.82 -23.01 -38.58
CA GLN A 175 33.27 -23.17 -38.74
C GLN A 175 33.70 -24.65 -38.68
N LEU A 176 33.20 -25.40 -37.69
CA LEU A 176 33.56 -26.81 -37.51
C LEU A 176 32.96 -27.70 -38.61
N GLU A 177 31.79 -27.37 -39.14
CA GLU A 177 31.18 -28.01 -40.31
C GLU A 177 32.05 -27.80 -41.56
N ALA A 178 32.52 -26.57 -41.80
CA ALA A 178 33.42 -26.26 -42.90
C ALA A 178 34.76 -27.04 -42.80
N GLU A 179 35.33 -27.14 -41.60
CA GLU A 179 36.55 -27.93 -41.36
C GLU A 179 36.36 -29.43 -41.64
N TYR A 180 35.22 -30.01 -41.24
CA TYR A 180 34.91 -31.41 -41.48
C TYR A 180 34.67 -31.69 -42.97
N LEU A 181 34.00 -30.78 -43.68
CA LEU A 181 33.78 -30.86 -45.12
C LEU A 181 35.10 -30.77 -45.89
N ALA A 182 35.97 -29.80 -45.56
CA ALA A 182 37.28 -29.64 -46.19
C ALA A 182 38.20 -30.85 -45.98
N ALA A 183 38.10 -31.52 -44.84
CA ALA A 183 38.88 -32.71 -44.51
C ALA A 183 38.23 -34.03 -44.99
N GLY A 184 37.07 -34.00 -45.63
CA GLY A 184 36.34 -35.20 -46.09
C GLY A 184 35.88 -36.13 -44.95
N ARG A 185 35.76 -35.62 -43.72
CA ARG A 185 35.44 -36.41 -42.53
C ARG A 185 33.93 -36.50 -42.32
N LYS A 186 33.39 -37.70 -42.17
CA LYS A 186 31.98 -37.90 -41.80
C LYS A 186 31.77 -37.64 -40.30
N ALA A 187 30.75 -36.86 -39.96
CA ALA A 187 30.32 -36.67 -38.59
C ALA A 187 29.83 -38.00 -37.98
N ARG A 188 30.36 -38.36 -36.81
CA ARG A 188 29.93 -39.53 -36.01
C ARG A 188 29.35 -39.05 -34.67
N PRO A 189 28.49 -39.83 -33.99
CA PRO A 189 27.83 -39.41 -32.76
C PRO A 189 28.78 -38.88 -31.66
N PHE A 190 29.97 -39.48 -31.52
CA PHE A 190 30.97 -39.05 -30.52
C PHE A 190 32.07 -38.14 -31.08
N SER A 191 31.99 -37.74 -32.35
CA SER A 191 32.93 -36.80 -32.95
C SER A 191 32.71 -35.38 -32.39
N ARG A 192 33.72 -34.50 -32.49
CA ARG A 192 33.59 -33.11 -32.01
C ARG A 192 32.37 -32.42 -32.62
N LEU A 193 32.17 -32.57 -33.93
CA LEU A 193 31.00 -32.03 -34.63
C LEU A 193 29.68 -32.69 -34.17
N GLY A 194 29.66 -34.02 -34.01
CA GLY A 194 28.46 -34.73 -33.52
C GLY A 194 28.04 -34.32 -32.11
N LYS A 195 28.99 -34.16 -31.19
CA LYS A 195 28.74 -33.68 -29.82
C LYS A 195 28.19 -32.25 -29.80
N LEU A 196 28.75 -31.37 -30.63
CA LEU A 196 28.32 -29.96 -30.74
C LEU A 196 26.92 -29.87 -31.35
N HIS A 197 26.58 -30.75 -32.30
CA HIS A 197 25.25 -30.85 -32.89
C HIS A 197 24.20 -31.33 -31.87
N THR A 198 24.54 -32.34 -31.05
CA THR A 198 23.68 -32.78 -29.95
C THR A 198 23.52 -31.69 -28.89
N GLN A 199 24.60 -30.98 -28.56
CA GLN A 199 24.56 -29.87 -27.61
C GLN A 199 23.69 -28.71 -28.13
N GLN A 200 23.78 -28.37 -29.42
CA GLN A 200 22.92 -27.39 -30.08
C GLN A 200 21.45 -27.81 -30.01
N GLN A 201 21.13 -29.08 -30.31
CA GLN A 201 19.76 -29.59 -30.25
C GLN A 201 19.19 -29.56 -28.83
N VAL A 202 19.96 -29.97 -27.82
CA VAL A 202 19.57 -29.89 -26.41
C VAL A 202 19.40 -28.44 -25.97
N LYS A 203 20.29 -27.53 -26.39
CA LYS A 203 20.23 -26.11 -26.05
C LYS A 203 19.04 -25.41 -26.71
N VAL A 204 18.77 -25.68 -27.98
CA VAL A 204 17.55 -25.23 -28.67
C VAL A 204 16.31 -25.74 -27.93
N GLY A 205 16.27 -27.02 -27.55
CA GLY A 205 15.17 -27.57 -26.74
C GLY A 205 14.99 -26.88 -25.37
N ALA A 206 16.09 -26.57 -24.67
CA ALA A 206 16.07 -25.94 -23.34
C ALA A 206 15.67 -24.46 -23.35
N HIS A 207 15.99 -23.72 -24.42
CA HIS A 207 15.63 -22.31 -24.59
C HIS A 207 14.34 -22.09 -25.39
N THR A 208 13.61 -23.18 -25.65
CA THR A 208 12.31 -23.08 -26.31
C THR A 208 11.22 -22.78 -25.29
N SER A 209 10.60 -21.60 -25.40
CA SER A 209 9.50 -21.20 -24.53
C SER A 209 8.27 -22.09 -24.71
N ALA A 210 7.80 -22.68 -23.62
CA ALA A 210 6.63 -23.56 -23.57
C ALA A 210 5.81 -23.30 -22.31
N TRP A 211 4.49 -23.39 -22.45
CA TRP A 211 3.55 -23.51 -21.34
C TRP A 211 3.56 -24.95 -20.81
N VAL A 212 3.62 -25.11 -19.49
CA VAL A 212 3.48 -26.40 -18.83
C VAL A 212 2.06 -26.54 -18.28
N ALA A 213 1.34 -27.57 -18.70
CA ALA A 213 0.06 -27.97 -18.10
C ALA A 213 0.22 -29.32 -17.40
N GLY A 214 -0.09 -29.39 -16.10
CA GLY A 214 -0.11 -30.65 -15.35
C GLY A 214 -1.32 -31.50 -15.71
N GLN A 215 -1.13 -32.81 -15.85
CA GLN A 215 -2.18 -33.81 -16.10
C GLN A 215 -2.03 -34.98 -15.11
N GLU A 216 -3.09 -35.76 -14.89
CA GLU A 216 -3.10 -36.87 -13.92
C GLU A 216 -2.04 -37.95 -14.20
N GLN A 217 -1.59 -38.08 -15.45
CA GLN A 217 -0.58 -39.07 -15.88
C GLN A 217 0.75 -38.44 -16.30
N GLY A 218 0.98 -37.14 -16.07
CA GLY A 218 2.22 -36.47 -16.48
C GLY A 218 2.11 -34.97 -16.71
N CYS A 219 2.93 -34.42 -17.60
CA CYS A 219 2.84 -33.02 -18.01
C CYS A 219 2.77 -32.87 -19.53
N LEU A 220 1.95 -31.92 -19.98
CA LEU A 220 1.86 -31.50 -21.38
C LEU A 220 2.60 -30.18 -21.55
N LEU A 221 3.63 -30.19 -22.38
CA LEU A 221 4.35 -29.00 -22.81
C LEU A 221 3.70 -28.47 -24.10
N LYS A 222 3.15 -27.26 -24.06
CA LYS A 222 2.65 -26.55 -25.25
C LYS A 222 3.60 -25.42 -25.59
N PHE A 223 4.31 -25.55 -26.70
CA PHE A 223 5.27 -24.54 -27.14
C PHE A 223 4.57 -23.24 -27.54
N THR A 224 5.13 -22.10 -27.14
CA THR A 224 4.56 -20.78 -27.45
C THR A 224 4.77 -20.44 -28.93
N ASP A 225 4.05 -19.45 -29.45
CA ASP A 225 4.17 -19.04 -30.87
C ASP A 225 5.54 -18.47 -31.22
N HIS A 226 6.35 -18.14 -30.22
CA HIS A 226 7.69 -17.55 -30.37
C HIS A 226 8.80 -18.61 -30.31
N SER A 227 8.41 -19.89 -30.26
CA SER A 227 9.31 -21.02 -30.14
C SER A 227 9.55 -21.70 -31.49
N VAL A 228 10.71 -22.33 -31.66
CA VAL A 228 11.03 -23.15 -32.85
C VAL A 228 10.12 -24.38 -33.01
N PHE A 229 9.35 -24.71 -31.97
CA PHE A 229 8.35 -25.77 -31.95
C PHE A 229 6.91 -25.21 -31.84
N ALA A 230 6.68 -23.95 -32.20
CA ALA A 230 5.35 -23.34 -32.23
C ALA A 230 4.29 -24.25 -32.89
N GLY A 231 3.12 -24.34 -32.26
CA GLY A 231 2.03 -25.23 -32.71
C GLY A 231 2.23 -26.71 -32.39
N ARG A 232 3.36 -27.13 -31.80
CA ARG A 232 3.59 -28.50 -31.35
C ARG A 232 3.33 -28.64 -29.85
N SER A 233 3.02 -29.86 -29.43
CA SER A 233 2.91 -30.22 -28.03
C SER A 233 3.64 -31.53 -27.76
N LEU A 234 4.20 -31.65 -26.55
CA LEU A 234 4.93 -32.82 -26.10
C LEU A 234 4.27 -33.35 -24.82
N SER A 235 3.79 -34.58 -24.85
CA SER A 235 3.23 -35.26 -23.69
C SER A 235 4.33 -36.09 -23.00
N VAL A 236 4.57 -35.83 -21.73
CA VAL A 236 5.59 -36.52 -20.92
C VAL A 236 4.88 -37.35 -19.86
N SER A 237 4.89 -38.67 -20.03
CA SER A 237 4.03 -39.63 -19.31
C SER A 237 4.67 -40.32 -18.08
N LYS A 238 5.87 -39.89 -17.65
CA LYS A 238 6.56 -40.45 -16.47
C LYS A 238 7.30 -39.39 -15.67
N SER A 239 7.51 -39.69 -14.39
CA SER A 239 8.19 -38.90 -13.36
C SER A 239 9.68 -38.66 -13.66
N VAL A 240 9.96 -37.91 -14.72
CA VAL A 240 11.23 -37.19 -14.85
C VAL A 240 11.08 -35.94 -13.99
N ALA A 241 11.95 -35.78 -12.99
CA ALA A 241 12.00 -34.56 -12.19
C ALA A 241 12.42 -33.40 -13.10
N ILE A 242 11.44 -32.62 -13.58
CA ILE A 242 11.71 -31.40 -14.35
C ILE A 242 11.95 -30.29 -13.32
N GLN A 243 13.22 -29.90 -13.14
CA GLN A 243 13.54 -28.70 -12.38
C GLN A 243 13.24 -27.48 -13.26
N LEU A 244 12.08 -26.86 -13.03
CA LEU A 244 11.72 -25.61 -13.70
C LEU A 244 12.63 -24.49 -13.21
N ALA A 245 13.26 -23.76 -14.14
CA ALA A 245 14.21 -22.72 -13.80
C ALA A 245 13.59 -21.54 -13.01
N LEU A 246 12.26 -21.36 -13.06
CA LEU A 246 11.52 -20.31 -12.35
C LEU A 246 10.09 -20.76 -11.95
N PRO A 247 9.52 -20.29 -10.83
CA PRO A 247 8.29 -20.81 -10.23
C PRO A 247 7.00 -20.18 -10.83
N PHE A 248 6.96 -19.87 -12.12
CA PHE A 248 5.78 -19.26 -12.75
C PHE A 248 4.85 -20.31 -13.37
N ALA A 249 4.30 -21.20 -12.55
CA ALA A 249 3.19 -22.05 -12.98
C ALA A 249 1.87 -21.31 -12.75
N ARG A 250 1.22 -20.85 -13.83
CA ARG A 250 -0.17 -20.38 -13.77
C ARG A 250 -1.06 -21.62 -13.82
N LYS A 251 -1.79 -21.92 -12.73
CA LYS A 251 -2.87 -22.93 -12.78
C LYS A 251 -3.91 -22.45 -13.79
N VAL A 252 -3.99 -23.12 -14.92
CA VAL A 252 -5.13 -22.97 -15.83
C VAL A 252 -6.29 -23.70 -15.17
N GLN A 253 -7.27 -22.95 -14.66
CA GLN A 253 -8.55 -23.51 -14.26
C GLN A 253 -9.28 -23.92 -15.55
N THR A 254 -9.53 -25.21 -15.70
CA THR A 254 -10.54 -25.76 -16.62
C THR A 254 -11.94 -25.42 -16.14
#